data_AF-A0A380MJ79-F1
#
_entry.id   AF-A0A380MJ79-F1
#
_cell.length_a   1.000
_cell.length_b   1.000
_cell.length_c   1.000
_cell.angle_alpha   90.00
_cell.angle_beta   90.00
_cell.angle_gamma   90.00
#
_symmetry.space_group_name_H-M   'P 1'
#
loop_
_entity.id
_entity.type
_entity.pdbx_description
1 polymer ?
#
loop_
_entity_poly.entity_id
_entity_poly.type
_entity_poly.pdbx_seq_one_letter_code
_entity_poly.pdbx_strand_id
1 'polypeptide(L)'
;MNKTAVLQLIQDFSIETTPRGLSKLAPLAQYLPAQTRVFITFLPGAAFADTVRSAQEIAAQGFTPVVHVAARNLQSQAELQEGLEALQAGGIRDLLLLAGGSIHTRSPFQNALEILDSGILEPFDWRSIGFAGHPEGHPDVQAEELRRALEIKWQYARQYPREYYLATQFCFQAEPVIAWRQSLLAADIHFPLRLGVAGLANTAALIRHAQLCGVGPSINFLIKNAGVFRRLLGGVAAPGRLVADLAQAVQDGSIDEDVRLHFFPLGDFSRTTAWIAAIQAGKFYLDNQQGVHIEQ
;
A
#
# COMPACT_ATOMS: atom_id res chain seq x y z
N MET A 1 18.43 0.72 -17.51
CA MET A 1 17.15 0.01 -17.34
C MET A 1 17.32 -1.47 -17.69
N ASN A 2 17.21 -2.33 -16.69
CA ASN A 2 17.48 -3.76 -16.80
C ASN A 2 16.19 -4.57 -16.59
N LYS A 3 15.83 -5.41 -17.58
CA LYS A 3 14.63 -6.27 -17.54
C LYS A 3 14.63 -7.19 -16.31
N THR A 4 15.80 -7.68 -15.93
CA THR A 4 16.00 -8.54 -14.75
C THR A 4 15.62 -7.85 -13.45
N ALA A 5 15.97 -6.58 -13.26
CA ALA A 5 15.58 -5.87 -12.03
C ALA A 5 14.08 -5.62 -11.95
N VAL A 6 13.44 -5.31 -13.07
CA VAL A 6 11.98 -5.20 -13.10
C VAL A 6 11.33 -6.54 -12.74
N LEU A 7 11.85 -7.64 -13.29
CA LEU A 7 11.39 -9.00 -12.96
C LEU A 7 11.59 -9.36 -11.49
N GLN A 8 12.69 -8.93 -10.86
CA GLN A 8 12.95 -9.16 -9.44
C GLN A 8 12.00 -8.33 -8.56
N LEU A 9 11.86 -7.03 -8.87
CA LEU A 9 11.05 -6.10 -8.10
C LEU A 9 9.55 -6.48 -8.07
N ILE A 10 9.06 -7.13 -9.13
CA ILE A 10 7.63 -7.48 -9.27
C ILE A 10 7.25 -8.84 -8.60
N GLN A 11 8.20 -9.66 -8.12
CA GLN A 11 7.88 -11.03 -7.68
C GLN A 11 6.96 -11.08 -6.44
N ASP A 12 7.35 -10.44 -5.33
CA ASP A 12 6.59 -10.43 -4.06
C ASP A 12 5.76 -9.15 -3.93
N PHE A 13 4.97 -8.89 -4.97
CA PHE A 13 4.01 -7.79 -4.95
C PHE A 13 2.85 -8.09 -4.00
N SER A 14 2.20 -7.01 -3.57
CA SER A 14 0.92 -7.05 -2.88
C SER A 14 -0.10 -6.19 -3.63
N ILE A 15 -1.37 -6.42 -3.39
CA ILE A 15 -2.45 -5.70 -4.08
C ILE A 15 -3.59 -5.39 -3.11
N GLU A 16 -4.26 -4.27 -3.32
CA GLU A 16 -5.38 -3.84 -2.47
C GLU A 16 -6.75 -4.15 -3.09
N THR A 17 -7.72 -4.44 -2.24
CA THR A 17 -9.14 -4.47 -2.57
C THR A 17 -10.00 -3.83 -1.47
N THR A 18 -11.26 -3.60 -1.79
CA THR A 18 -12.29 -3.24 -0.82
C THR A 18 -13.22 -4.43 -0.60
N PRO A 19 -13.93 -4.55 0.54
CA PRO A 19 -14.93 -5.62 0.71
C PRO A 19 -15.94 -5.71 -0.45
N ARG A 20 -16.44 -4.55 -0.91
CA ARG A 20 -17.34 -4.44 -2.07
C ARG A 20 -16.66 -4.78 -3.40
N GLY A 21 -15.37 -4.55 -3.51
CA GLY A 21 -14.57 -4.89 -4.68
C GLY A 21 -14.41 -6.40 -4.78
N LEU A 22 -13.96 -7.03 -3.68
CA LEU A 22 -13.80 -8.47 -3.56
C LEU A 22 -15.07 -9.23 -3.93
N SER A 23 -16.24 -8.80 -3.42
CA SER A 23 -17.52 -9.46 -3.67
C SER A 23 -17.96 -9.49 -5.14
N LYS A 24 -17.29 -8.75 -6.03
CA LYS A 24 -17.56 -8.69 -7.47
C LYS A 24 -16.52 -9.45 -8.29
N LEU A 25 -15.43 -9.90 -7.68
CA LEU A 25 -14.39 -10.64 -8.37
C LEU A 25 -14.80 -12.11 -8.52
N ALA A 26 -14.30 -12.73 -9.59
CA ALA A 26 -14.21 -14.18 -9.63
C ALA A 26 -13.18 -14.66 -8.57
N PRO A 27 -13.05 -15.98 -8.33
CA PRO A 27 -12.04 -16.49 -7.41
C PRO A 27 -10.65 -15.91 -7.68
N LEU A 28 -9.95 -15.49 -6.62
CA LEU A 28 -8.70 -14.73 -6.72
C LEU A 28 -7.59 -15.46 -7.49
N ALA A 29 -7.62 -16.79 -7.50
CA ALA A 29 -6.69 -17.63 -8.28
C ALA A 29 -6.77 -17.41 -9.79
N GLN A 30 -7.84 -16.79 -10.30
CA GLN A 30 -7.91 -16.38 -11.71
C GLN A 30 -7.07 -15.13 -12.02
N TYR A 31 -6.67 -14.38 -10.99
CA TYR A 31 -5.99 -13.10 -11.13
C TYR A 31 -4.60 -13.10 -10.51
N LEU A 32 -4.39 -13.84 -9.44
CA LEU A 32 -3.22 -13.75 -8.58
C LEU A 32 -2.52 -15.11 -8.41
N PRO A 33 -1.18 -15.11 -8.32
CA PRO A 33 -0.44 -16.27 -7.81
C PRO A 33 -0.89 -16.66 -6.39
N ALA A 34 -0.81 -17.94 -6.05
CA ALA A 34 -1.12 -18.41 -4.70
C ALA A 34 -0.28 -17.66 -3.64
N GLN A 35 -0.85 -17.52 -2.43
CA GLN A 35 -0.21 -16.85 -1.29
C GLN A 35 0.06 -15.34 -1.44
N THR A 36 -0.29 -14.70 -2.58
CA THR A 36 -0.18 -13.24 -2.75
C THR A 36 -0.85 -12.50 -1.59
N ARG A 37 -0.20 -11.43 -1.12
CA ARG A 37 -0.73 -10.55 -0.09
C ARG A 37 -1.83 -9.65 -0.67
N VAL A 38 -3.04 -9.78 -0.13
CA VAL A 38 -4.21 -9.00 -0.52
C VAL A 38 -4.62 -8.11 0.65
N PHE A 39 -4.45 -6.81 0.48
CA PHE A 39 -4.79 -5.82 1.48
C PHE A 39 -6.29 -5.53 1.38
N ILE A 40 -6.98 -5.52 2.52
CA ILE A 40 -8.41 -5.24 2.60
C ILE A 40 -8.61 -3.90 3.31
N THR A 41 -9.13 -2.93 2.56
CA THR A 41 -9.43 -1.61 3.10
C THR A 41 -10.55 -1.62 4.14
N PHE A 42 -10.43 -0.72 5.11
CA PHE A 42 -11.50 -0.35 6.03
C PHE A 42 -11.86 1.13 5.78
N LEU A 43 -12.86 1.35 4.94
CA LEU A 43 -13.25 2.69 4.46
C LEU A 43 -14.23 3.40 5.41
N PRO A 44 -14.28 4.75 5.41
CA PRO A 44 -15.24 5.49 6.22
C PRO A 44 -16.69 5.07 5.99
N GLY A 45 -17.43 4.86 7.08
CA GLY A 45 -18.84 4.46 7.05
C GLY A 45 -19.10 2.96 6.79
N ALA A 46 -18.05 2.16 6.57
CA ALA A 46 -18.18 0.70 6.58
C ALA A 46 -18.15 0.14 8.01
N ALA A 47 -18.62 -1.09 8.21
CA ALA A 47 -18.43 -1.82 9.46
C ALA A 47 -17.10 -2.58 9.42
N PHE A 48 -16.34 -2.60 10.52
CA PHE A 48 -15.06 -3.34 10.55
C PHE A 48 -15.27 -4.84 10.30
N ALA A 49 -16.43 -5.38 10.72
CA ALA A 49 -16.83 -6.77 10.47
C ALA A 49 -16.89 -7.15 8.98
N ASP A 50 -17.14 -6.20 8.07
CA ASP A 50 -17.10 -6.50 6.62
C ASP A 50 -15.65 -6.72 6.15
N THR A 51 -14.69 -5.94 6.66
CA THR A 51 -13.26 -6.13 6.39
C THR A 51 -12.78 -7.46 6.96
N VAL A 52 -13.19 -7.83 8.18
CA VAL A 52 -12.88 -9.13 8.80
C VAL A 52 -13.41 -10.30 7.98
N ARG A 53 -14.67 -10.22 7.51
CA ARG A 53 -15.27 -11.27 6.67
C ARG A 53 -14.54 -11.45 5.35
N SER A 54 -14.19 -10.34 4.68
CA SER A 54 -13.40 -10.38 3.45
C SER A 54 -12.00 -10.97 3.68
N ALA A 55 -11.37 -10.70 4.82
CA ALA A 55 -10.09 -11.30 5.16
C ALA A 55 -10.18 -12.83 5.32
N GLN A 56 -11.22 -13.33 5.97
CA GLN A 56 -11.49 -14.76 6.10
C GLN A 56 -11.78 -15.41 4.74
N GLU A 57 -12.54 -14.75 3.87
CA GLU A 57 -12.79 -15.21 2.49
C GLU A 57 -11.50 -15.34 1.68
N ILE A 58 -10.61 -14.34 1.78
CA ILE A 58 -9.30 -14.34 1.12
C ILE A 58 -8.41 -15.47 1.66
N ALA A 59 -8.38 -15.67 2.98
CA ALA A 59 -7.64 -16.76 3.61
C ALA A 59 -8.15 -18.13 3.15
N ALA A 60 -9.47 -18.32 3.07
CA ALA A 60 -10.10 -19.56 2.62
C ALA A 60 -9.77 -19.89 1.14
N GLN A 61 -9.44 -18.87 0.34
CA GLN A 61 -8.97 -19.04 -1.04
C GLN A 61 -7.45 -19.31 -1.15
N GLY A 62 -6.72 -19.40 -0.03
CA GLY A 62 -5.27 -19.70 -0.01
C GLY A 62 -4.36 -18.48 -0.22
N PHE A 63 -4.87 -17.28 0.00
CA PHE A 63 -4.12 -16.02 -0.08
C PHE A 63 -3.78 -15.48 1.30
N THR A 64 -2.89 -14.49 1.35
CA THR A 64 -2.51 -13.84 2.61
C THR A 64 -3.30 -12.53 2.78
N PRO A 65 -4.36 -12.48 3.60
CA PRO A 65 -5.07 -11.22 3.85
C PRO A 65 -4.23 -10.30 4.74
N VAL A 66 -4.20 -9.00 4.40
CA VAL A 66 -3.63 -7.94 5.25
C VAL A 66 -4.74 -6.95 5.60
N VAL A 67 -5.12 -6.89 6.87
CA VAL A 67 -6.31 -6.15 7.30
C VAL A 67 -5.99 -4.70 7.62
N HIS A 68 -6.67 -3.76 6.96
CA HIS A 68 -6.55 -2.35 7.34
C HIS A 68 -7.34 -2.11 8.62
N VAL A 69 -6.67 -1.51 9.59
CA VAL A 69 -7.28 -0.96 10.80
C VAL A 69 -7.09 0.55 10.75
N ALA A 70 -8.14 1.25 10.32
CA ALA A 70 -8.19 2.70 10.27
C ALA A 70 -8.78 3.24 11.58
N ALA A 71 -7.92 3.79 12.44
CA ALA A 71 -8.25 4.24 13.80
C ALA A 71 -9.52 5.09 13.87
N ARG A 72 -9.61 6.13 13.02
CA ARG A 72 -10.74 7.07 13.00
C ARG A 72 -12.04 6.46 12.46
N ASN A 73 -12.00 5.29 11.81
CA ASN A 73 -13.20 4.64 11.30
C ASN A 73 -13.87 3.72 12.35
N LEU A 74 -13.15 3.35 13.41
CA LEU A 74 -13.68 2.53 14.49
C LEU A 74 -14.77 3.29 15.27
N GLN A 75 -15.83 2.57 15.62
CA GLN A 75 -16.95 3.08 16.40
C GLN A 75 -16.73 2.91 17.90
N SER A 76 -15.92 1.93 18.32
CA SER A 76 -15.59 1.68 19.72
C SER A 76 -14.33 0.82 19.86
N GLN A 77 -13.78 0.77 21.08
CA GLN A 77 -12.68 -0.14 21.41
C GLN A 77 -13.14 -1.61 21.36
N ALA A 78 -14.41 -1.87 21.71
CA ALA A 78 -15.00 -3.21 21.62
C ALA A 78 -15.08 -3.71 20.18
N GLU A 79 -15.47 -2.86 19.22
CA GLU A 79 -15.48 -3.22 17.79
C GLU A 79 -14.08 -3.65 17.32
N LEU A 80 -13.03 -2.93 17.75
CA LEU A 80 -11.67 -3.32 17.43
C LEU A 80 -11.34 -4.68 18.08
N GLN A 81 -11.56 -4.83 19.38
CA GLN A 81 -11.27 -6.06 20.12
C GLN A 81 -11.94 -7.30 19.48
N GLU A 82 -13.25 -7.23 19.26
CA GLU A 82 -14.04 -8.32 18.66
C GLU A 82 -13.54 -8.66 17.26
N GLY A 83 -13.20 -7.64 16.47
CA GLY A 83 -12.63 -7.83 15.14
C GLY A 83 -11.26 -8.51 15.18
N LEU A 84 -10.37 -8.10 16.09
CA LEU A 84 -9.04 -8.73 16.23
C LEU A 84 -9.16 -10.18 16.70
N GLU A 85 -10.06 -10.49 17.63
CA GLU A 85 -10.36 -11.86 18.07
C GLU A 85 -10.85 -12.74 16.90
N ALA A 86 -11.77 -12.22 16.09
CA ALA A 86 -12.30 -12.92 14.91
C ALA A 86 -11.24 -13.14 13.82
N LEU A 87 -10.34 -12.18 13.60
CA LEU A 87 -9.18 -12.35 12.72
C LEU A 87 -8.26 -13.45 13.24
N GLN A 88 -8.01 -13.44 14.55
CA GLN A 88 -7.08 -14.36 15.17
C GLN A 88 -7.59 -15.80 15.17
N ALA A 89 -8.89 -15.99 15.42
CA ALA A 89 -9.58 -17.27 15.27
C ALA A 89 -9.57 -17.77 13.81
N GLY A 90 -9.59 -16.85 12.83
CA GLY A 90 -9.47 -17.16 11.41
C GLY A 90 -8.04 -17.41 10.91
N GLY A 91 -7.04 -17.43 11.80
CA GLY A 91 -5.64 -17.61 11.42
C GLY A 91 -5.03 -16.42 10.68
N ILE A 92 -5.66 -15.25 10.74
CA ILE A 92 -5.19 -14.02 10.09
C ILE A 92 -4.21 -13.32 11.02
N ARG A 93 -3.04 -12.97 10.49
CA ARG A 93 -1.85 -12.59 11.28
C ARG A 93 -1.16 -11.33 10.75
N ASP A 94 -1.75 -10.65 9.78
CA ASP A 94 -1.17 -9.46 9.13
C ASP A 94 -2.17 -8.31 9.13
N LEU A 95 -1.71 -7.14 9.58
CA LEU A 95 -2.51 -5.94 9.62
C LEU A 95 -1.73 -4.71 9.15
N LEU A 96 -2.45 -3.67 8.73
CA LEU A 96 -1.92 -2.35 8.42
C LEU A 96 -2.65 -1.32 9.30
N LEU A 97 -1.91 -0.64 10.18
CA LEU A 97 -2.45 0.43 11.02
C LEU A 97 -2.41 1.77 10.31
N LEU A 98 -3.57 2.42 10.29
CA LEU A 98 -3.79 3.71 9.63
C LEU A 98 -4.51 4.65 10.57
N ALA A 99 -4.29 5.97 10.42
CA ALA A 99 -5.13 6.94 11.11
C ALA A 99 -6.57 6.93 10.56
N GLY A 100 -6.74 6.84 9.24
CA GLY A 100 -8.04 6.99 8.57
C GLY A 100 -8.29 8.43 8.10
N GLY A 101 -8.96 8.59 6.96
CA GLY A 101 -9.14 9.88 6.28
C GLY A 101 -10.22 10.80 6.87
N SER A 102 -11.01 10.32 7.83
CA SER A 102 -12.10 11.08 8.42
C SER A 102 -11.60 11.90 9.62
N ILE A 103 -11.64 13.24 9.55
CA ILE A 103 -11.07 14.14 10.58
C ILE A 103 -12.07 14.45 11.72
N HIS A 104 -13.37 14.23 11.51
CA HIS A 104 -14.42 14.47 12.51
C HIS A 104 -15.14 13.18 12.88
N THR A 105 -14.47 12.32 13.64
CA THR A 105 -15.00 11.01 14.00
C THR A 105 -15.24 10.92 15.50
N ARG A 106 -16.28 10.17 15.89
CA ARG A 106 -16.53 9.79 17.28
C ARG A 106 -15.70 8.57 17.70
N SER A 107 -14.64 8.25 16.94
CA SER A 107 -13.79 7.12 17.24
C SER A 107 -13.07 7.31 18.57
N PRO A 108 -12.89 6.23 19.35
CA PRO A 108 -12.03 6.27 20.54
C PRO A 108 -10.54 6.46 20.19
N PHE A 109 -10.15 6.34 18.91
CA PHE A 109 -8.77 6.48 18.46
C PHE A 109 -8.66 7.55 17.35
N GLN A 110 -7.78 8.52 17.54
CA GLN A 110 -7.51 9.60 16.58
C GLN A 110 -6.36 9.28 15.63
N ASN A 111 -5.52 8.30 15.95
CA ASN A 111 -4.39 7.91 15.11
C ASN A 111 -3.94 6.47 15.44
N ALA A 112 -3.00 5.95 14.64
CA ALA A 112 -2.46 4.61 14.83
C ALA A 112 -1.63 4.45 16.12
N LEU A 113 -1.02 5.52 16.65
CA LEU A 113 -0.23 5.45 17.88
C LEU A 113 -1.12 5.18 19.09
N GLU A 114 -2.30 5.79 19.16
CA GLU A 114 -3.26 5.54 20.25
C GLU A 114 -3.72 4.07 20.30
N ILE A 115 -3.78 3.38 19.16
CA ILE A 115 -4.02 1.93 19.13
C ILE A 115 -2.83 1.18 19.72
N LEU A 116 -1.60 1.55 19.37
CA LEU A 116 -0.39 0.93 19.95
C LEU A 116 -0.31 1.16 21.46
N ASP A 117 -0.50 2.41 21.91
CA ASP A 117 -0.42 2.83 23.30
C ASP A 117 -1.48 2.16 24.18
N SER A 118 -2.62 1.79 23.60
CA SER A 118 -3.66 1.05 24.31
C SER A 118 -3.27 -0.38 24.71
N GLY A 119 -2.21 -0.93 24.09
CA GLY A 119 -1.79 -2.32 24.28
C GLY A 119 -2.74 -3.36 23.69
N ILE A 120 -3.82 -2.95 23.00
CA ILE A 120 -4.87 -3.87 22.51
C ILE A 120 -4.35 -4.91 21.51
N LEU A 121 -3.23 -4.65 20.85
CA LEU A 121 -2.61 -5.58 19.90
C LEU A 121 -1.71 -6.63 20.57
N GLU A 122 -1.21 -6.37 21.78
CA GLU A 122 -0.19 -7.17 22.45
C GLU A 122 -0.61 -8.62 22.73
N PRO A 123 -1.85 -8.92 23.16
CA PRO A 123 -2.28 -10.28 23.47
C PRO A 123 -2.37 -11.19 22.24
N PHE A 124 -2.37 -10.62 21.04
CA PHE A 124 -2.59 -11.35 19.79
C PHE A 124 -1.26 -11.74 19.14
N ASP A 125 -1.28 -12.87 18.44
CA ASP A 125 -0.14 -13.36 17.70
C ASP A 125 -0.12 -12.68 16.33
N TRP A 126 0.61 -11.57 16.16
CA TRP A 126 0.78 -10.95 14.84
C TRP A 126 2.07 -11.45 14.21
N ARG A 127 1.98 -11.90 12.95
CA ARG A 127 3.14 -12.10 12.09
C ARG A 127 3.71 -10.75 11.70
N SER A 128 2.87 -9.89 11.11
CA SER A 128 3.30 -8.57 10.66
C SER A 128 2.33 -7.44 11.00
N ILE A 129 2.90 -6.27 11.30
CA ILE A 129 2.19 -5.01 11.53
C ILE A 129 2.79 -3.95 10.60
N GLY A 130 2.02 -3.55 9.60
CA GLY A 130 2.37 -2.43 8.73
C GLY A 130 1.96 -1.09 9.34
N PHE A 131 2.70 -0.03 8.97
CA PHE A 131 2.30 1.36 9.21
C PHE A 131 2.27 2.16 7.92
N ALA A 132 1.44 3.20 7.86
CA ALA A 132 1.51 4.17 6.76
C ALA A 132 2.85 4.93 6.75
N GLY A 133 3.40 5.08 5.54
CA GLY A 133 4.54 5.94 5.22
C GLY A 133 4.15 7.02 4.20
N HIS A 134 4.75 8.20 4.30
CA HIS A 134 4.39 9.39 3.52
C HIS A 134 5.63 10.02 2.86
N PRO A 135 6.16 9.44 1.76
CA PRO A 135 7.37 9.96 1.10
C PRO A 135 7.26 11.41 0.64
N GLU A 136 6.05 11.85 0.30
CA GLU A 136 5.76 13.21 -0.18
C GLU A 136 5.13 14.11 0.90
N GLY A 137 5.11 13.65 2.16
CA GLY A 137 4.40 14.29 3.26
C GLY A 137 2.89 14.00 3.27
N HIS A 138 2.17 14.72 4.14
CA HIS A 138 0.72 14.59 4.31
C HIS A 138 0.12 16.02 4.40
N PRO A 139 -0.99 16.33 3.70
CA PRO A 139 -1.53 17.69 3.64
C PRO A 139 -1.96 18.23 5.01
N ASP A 140 -2.51 17.37 5.85
CA ASP A 140 -3.05 17.75 7.17
C ASP A 140 -2.08 17.57 8.33
N VAL A 141 -0.84 17.10 8.10
CA VAL A 141 0.11 16.77 9.16
C VAL A 141 1.47 17.40 8.86
N GLN A 142 2.02 18.11 9.84
CA GLN A 142 3.32 18.77 9.69
C GLN A 142 4.45 17.72 9.56
N ALA A 143 5.48 18.03 8.77
CA ALA A 143 6.60 17.11 8.53
C ALA A 143 7.27 16.62 9.83
N GLU A 144 7.39 17.50 10.81
CA GLU A 144 7.96 17.20 12.13
C GLU A 144 7.11 16.19 12.92
N GLU A 145 5.79 16.28 12.82
CA GLU A 145 4.87 15.35 13.46
C GLU A 145 4.90 13.97 12.77
N LEU A 146 4.99 13.95 11.43
CA LEU A 146 5.20 12.70 10.68
C LEU A 146 6.49 12.00 11.09
N ARG A 147 7.59 12.76 11.24
CA ARG A 147 8.89 12.23 11.68
C ARG A 147 8.79 11.65 13.09
N ARG A 148 8.25 12.42 14.04
CA ARG A 148 8.04 11.97 15.42
C ARG A 148 7.19 10.70 15.50
N ALA A 149 6.13 10.62 14.70
CA ALA A 149 5.29 9.43 14.66
C ALA A 149 6.03 8.18 14.16
N LEU A 150 6.95 8.33 13.19
CA LEU A 150 7.78 7.22 12.71
C LEU A 150 8.82 6.79 13.75
N GLU A 151 9.40 7.73 14.50
CA GLU A 151 10.31 7.41 15.61
C GLU A 151 9.62 6.62 16.70
N ILE A 152 8.40 7.00 17.10
CA ILE A 152 7.60 6.27 18.09
C ILE A 152 7.29 4.86 17.58
N LYS A 153 6.86 4.71 16.32
CA LYS A 153 6.62 3.39 15.71
C LYS A 153 7.88 2.53 15.71
N TRP A 154 9.04 3.11 15.41
CA TRP A 154 10.32 2.41 15.41
C TRP A 154 10.72 1.94 16.82
N GLN A 155 10.55 2.78 17.83
CA GLN A 155 10.75 2.41 19.23
C GLN A 155 9.81 1.28 19.65
N TYR A 156 8.53 1.35 19.28
CA TYR A 156 7.56 0.30 19.53
C TYR A 156 7.99 -1.03 18.89
N ALA A 157 8.40 -1.02 17.62
CA ALA A 157 8.86 -2.22 16.92
C ALA A 157 10.09 -2.87 17.57
N ARG A 158 10.97 -2.07 18.19
CA ARG A 158 12.13 -2.57 18.95
C ARG A 158 11.74 -3.14 20.31
N GLN A 159 10.73 -2.58 20.96
CA GLN A 159 10.24 -3.04 22.26
C GLN A 159 9.41 -4.32 22.13
N TYR A 160 8.68 -4.48 21.03
CA TYR A 160 7.81 -5.64 20.77
C TYR A 160 8.22 -6.32 19.46
N PRO A 161 9.27 -7.16 19.44
CA PRO A 161 9.81 -7.70 18.20
C PRO A 161 8.81 -8.58 17.42
N ARG A 162 8.49 -8.14 16.20
CA ARG A 162 7.64 -8.81 15.18
C ARG A 162 8.10 -8.34 13.79
N GLU A 163 7.46 -8.82 12.72
CA GLU A 163 7.69 -8.21 11.40
C GLU A 163 6.96 -6.85 11.33
N TYR A 164 7.68 -5.80 10.99
CA TYR A 164 7.12 -4.47 10.77
C TYR A 164 7.56 -3.93 9.43
N TYR A 165 6.74 -3.09 8.80
CA TYR A 165 7.09 -2.44 7.54
C TYR A 165 6.35 -1.10 7.39
N LEU A 166 6.84 -0.25 6.50
CA LEU A 166 6.10 0.94 6.06
C LEU A 166 5.45 0.67 4.70
N ALA A 167 4.14 0.87 4.60
CA ALA A 167 3.42 0.91 3.33
C ALA A 167 3.16 2.36 2.93
N THR A 168 3.58 2.73 1.72
CA THR A 168 3.34 4.09 1.21
C THR A 168 2.03 4.17 0.45
N GLN A 169 1.45 5.37 0.36
CA GLN A 169 0.51 5.66 -0.72
C GLN A 169 1.22 5.54 -2.08
N PHE A 170 0.47 5.40 -3.18
CA PHE A 170 1.07 5.47 -4.50
C PHE A 170 1.74 6.81 -4.74
N CYS A 171 2.89 6.74 -5.40
CA CYS A 171 3.61 7.88 -5.95
C CYS A 171 3.65 7.75 -7.49
N PHE A 172 4.10 8.80 -8.17
CA PHE A 172 4.35 8.75 -9.63
C PHE A 172 5.84 8.85 -9.99
N GLN A 173 6.70 9.08 -8.99
CA GLN A 173 8.12 9.34 -9.15
C GLN A 173 8.92 8.57 -8.10
N ALA A 174 10.09 8.06 -8.48
CA ALA A 174 10.97 7.32 -7.58
C ALA A 174 11.77 8.26 -6.67
N GLU A 175 12.10 9.47 -7.13
CA GLU A 175 12.97 10.41 -6.44
C GLU A 175 12.47 10.81 -5.04
N PRO A 176 11.18 11.13 -4.81
CA PRO A 176 10.67 11.39 -3.47
C PRO A 176 10.78 10.18 -2.54
N VAL A 177 10.62 8.96 -3.06
CA VAL A 177 10.75 7.73 -2.28
C VAL A 177 12.20 7.50 -1.85
N ILE A 178 13.14 7.69 -2.78
CA ILE A 178 14.58 7.57 -2.51
C ILE A 178 15.02 8.57 -1.45
N ALA A 179 14.67 9.86 -1.63
CA ALA A 179 14.99 10.91 -0.67
C ALA A 179 14.37 10.63 0.70
N TRP A 180 13.12 10.12 0.73
CA TRP A 180 12.48 9.74 1.98
C TRP A 180 13.20 8.57 2.66
N ARG A 181 13.55 7.50 1.93
CA ARG A 181 14.32 6.37 2.50
C ARG A 181 15.67 6.84 3.07
N GLN A 182 16.40 7.70 2.36
CA GLN A 182 17.64 8.27 2.87
C GLN A 182 17.43 9.04 4.18
N SER A 183 16.34 9.81 4.30
CA SER A 183 16.04 10.52 5.55
C SER A 183 15.64 9.57 6.70
N LEU A 184 14.96 8.46 6.43
CA LEU A 184 14.69 7.41 7.43
C LEU A 184 16.00 6.80 7.96
N LEU A 185 16.92 6.45 7.05
CA LEU A 185 18.21 5.87 7.43
C LEU A 185 19.06 6.87 8.23
N ALA A 186 19.06 8.15 7.84
CA ALA A 186 19.74 9.21 8.59
C ALA A 186 19.16 9.40 10.01
N ALA A 187 17.89 9.03 10.23
CA ALA A 187 17.23 9.03 11.53
C ALA A 187 17.30 7.66 12.26
N ASP A 188 18.10 6.71 11.76
CA ASP A 188 18.24 5.35 12.30
C ASP A 188 16.91 4.54 12.32
N ILE A 189 16.03 4.78 11.34
CA ILE A 189 14.76 4.07 11.15
C ILE A 189 14.90 3.09 9.98
N HIS A 190 14.84 1.79 10.26
CA HIS A 190 15.18 0.73 9.30
C HIS A 190 14.01 -0.16 8.90
N PHE A 191 12.78 0.34 8.91
CA PHE A 191 11.64 -0.44 8.44
C PHE A 191 11.82 -0.86 6.96
N PRO A 192 11.53 -2.12 6.61
CA PRO A 192 11.30 -2.54 5.22
C PRO A 192 10.19 -1.71 4.57
N LEU A 193 10.27 -1.51 3.25
CA LEU A 193 9.31 -0.68 2.52
C LEU A 193 8.43 -1.48 1.55
N ARG A 194 7.11 -1.25 1.64
CA ARG A 194 6.12 -1.60 0.62
C ARG A 194 5.71 -0.34 -0.11
N LEU A 195 6.22 -0.17 -1.33
CA LEU A 195 6.04 1.03 -2.14
C LEU A 195 4.73 0.97 -2.91
N GLY A 196 3.88 1.95 -2.65
CA GLY A 196 2.63 2.14 -3.34
C GLY A 196 2.83 2.44 -4.83
N VAL A 197 2.09 1.74 -5.67
CA VAL A 197 2.06 1.91 -7.12
C VAL A 197 0.62 1.93 -7.59
N ALA A 198 0.26 2.93 -8.40
CA ALA A 198 -1.06 2.96 -9.01
C ALA A 198 -1.21 1.80 -10.02
N GLY A 199 -2.32 1.07 -9.93
CA GLY A 199 -2.71 0.07 -10.90
C GLY A 199 -3.21 0.68 -12.21
N LEU A 200 -3.68 -0.18 -13.10
CA LEU A 200 -4.21 0.20 -14.41
C LEU A 200 -5.63 0.77 -14.29
N ALA A 201 -5.75 1.99 -13.77
CA ALA A 201 -7.04 2.66 -13.59
C ALA A 201 -7.31 3.72 -14.67
N ASN A 202 -8.59 4.09 -14.81
CA ASN A 202 -8.94 5.28 -15.58
C ASN A 202 -8.44 6.54 -14.85
N THR A 203 -8.04 7.53 -15.63
CA THR A 203 -7.43 8.77 -15.13
C THR A 203 -8.31 9.56 -14.16
N ALA A 204 -9.63 9.53 -14.35
CA ALA A 204 -10.55 10.21 -13.44
C ALA A 204 -10.58 9.56 -12.05
N ALA A 205 -10.54 8.23 -11.97
CA ALA A 205 -10.45 7.49 -10.73
C ALA A 205 -9.11 7.73 -10.03
N LEU A 206 -8.01 7.71 -10.80
CA LEU A 206 -6.66 8.00 -10.32
C LEU A 206 -6.57 9.41 -9.72
N ILE A 207 -7.02 10.44 -10.44
CA ILE A 207 -7.00 11.84 -9.96
C ILE A 207 -7.85 12.01 -8.70
N ARG A 208 -9.07 11.45 -8.70
CA ARG A 208 -9.97 11.54 -7.54
C ARG A 208 -9.33 10.91 -6.30
N HIS A 209 -8.74 9.73 -6.45
CA HIS A 209 -8.08 9.06 -5.33
C HIS A 209 -6.83 9.82 -4.89
N ALA A 210 -6.03 10.32 -5.82
CA ALA A 210 -4.84 11.11 -5.53
C ALA A 210 -5.18 12.36 -4.69
N GLN A 211 -6.26 13.07 -5.04
CA GLN A 211 -6.73 14.24 -4.29
C GLN A 211 -7.16 13.87 -2.86
N LEU A 212 -7.89 12.78 -2.68
CA LEU A 212 -8.34 12.31 -1.37
C LEU A 212 -7.16 11.86 -0.47
N CYS A 213 -6.09 11.36 -1.08
CA CYS A 213 -4.94 10.82 -0.35
C CYS A 213 -3.81 11.82 -0.16
N GLY A 214 -3.98 13.07 -0.58
CA GLY A 214 -3.01 14.13 -0.30
C GLY A 214 -1.67 14.00 -1.02
N VAL A 215 -1.59 13.24 -2.12
CA VAL A 215 -0.38 13.10 -2.95
C VAL A 215 -0.19 14.32 -3.87
N GLY A 216 -0.25 15.51 -3.27
CA GLY A 216 -0.26 16.81 -3.94
C GLY A 216 0.96 17.07 -4.84
N PRO A 217 2.20 16.80 -4.39
CA PRO A 217 3.39 16.96 -5.24
C PRO A 217 3.34 16.04 -6.47
N SER A 218 2.98 14.78 -6.28
CA SER A 218 2.64 13.78 -7.30
C SER A 218 1.58 14.27 -8.31
N ILE A 219 0.48 14.89 -7.86
CA ILE A 219 -0.55 15.49 -8.75
C ILE A 219 0.00 16.70 -9.51
N ASN A 220 0.74 17.57 -8.83
CA ASN A 220 1.35 18.75 -9.45
C ASN A 220 2.35 18.34 -10.54
N PHE A 221 3.11 17.27 -10.33
CA PHE A 221 3.95 16.67 -11.35
C PHE A 221 3.12 16.18 -12.54
N LEU A 222 2.03 15.44 -12.30
CA LEU A 222 1.14 14.99 -13.37
C LEU A 222 0.62 16.17 -14.22
N ILE A 223 0.15 17.24 -13.57
CA ILE A 223 -0.39 18.43 -14.25
C ILE A 223 0.70 19.19 -15.03
N LYS A 224 1.88 19.37 -14.45
CA LYS A 224 3.00 20.09 -15.08
C LYS A 224 3.59 19.33 -16.26
N ASN A 225 3.52 18.00 -16.24
CA ASN A 225 3.99 17.16 -17.33
C ASN A 225 2.86 16.92 -18.32
N ALA A 226 2.61 17.91 -19.19
CA ALA A 226 1.56 17.86 -20.21
C ALA A 226 1.57 16.57 -21.05
N GLY A 227 2.73 15.94 -21.27
CA GLY A 227 2.84 14.63 -21.93
C GLY A 227 2.35 13.45 -21.07
N VAL A 228 2.59 13.46 -19.76
CA VAL A 228 2.02 12.47 -18.82
C VAL A 228 0.51 12.71 -18.71
N PHE A 229 0.09 13.96 -18.48
CA PHE A 229 -1.33 14.34 -18.43
C PHE A 229 -2.11 14.00 -19.72
N ARG A 230 -1.54 14.26 -20.90
CA ARG A 230 -2.17 13.92 -22.19
C ARG A 230 -2.28 12.41 -22.41
N ARG A 231 -1.32 11.61 -21.92
CA ARG A 231 -1.39 10.14 -21.95
C ARG A 231 -2.41 9.60 -20.96
N LEU A 232 -2.48 10.18 -19.77
CA LEU A 232 -3.55 9.94 -18.81
C LEU A 232 -4.93 10.22 -19.46
N LEU A 233 -5.10 11.36 -20.11
CA LEU A 233 -6.34 11.69 -20.82
C LEU A 233 -6.61 10.81 -22.05
N GLY A 234 -5.57 10.17 -22.62
CA GLY A 234 -5.65 9.33 -23.82
C GLY A 234 -5.90 7.84 -23.57
N GLY A 235 -6.04 7.39 -22.31
CA GLY A 235 -6.26 5.97 -22.02
C GLY A 235 -5.99 5.55 -20.57
N VAL A 236 -5.46 4.33 -20.40
CA VAL A 236 -5.13 3.76 -19.10
C VAL A 236 -3.67 3.99 -18.75
N ALA A 237 -3.45 4.61 -17.61
CA ALA A 237 -2.12 4.90 -17.10
C ALA A 237 -1.45 3.63 -16.59
N ALA A 238 -0.38 3.19 -17.24
CA ALA A 238 0.47 2.15 -16.66
C ALA A 238 1.57 2.80 -15.80
N PRO A 239 1.91 2.22 -14.64
CA PRO A 239 2.98 2.72 -13.77
C PRO A 239 4.38 2.35 -14.30
N GLY A 240 4.51 2.07 -15.60
CA GLY A 240 5.72 1.45 -16.17
C GLY A 240 6.99 2.26 -15.95
N ARG A 241 6.88 3.59 -15.94
CA ARG A 241 8.03 4.47 -15.71
C ARG A 241 8.50 4.40 -14.26
N LEU A 242 7.58 4.54 -13.31
CA LEU A 242 7.87 4.40 -11.89
C LEU A 242 8.49 3.04 -11.57
N VAL A 243 7.94 1.95 -12.12
CA VAL A 243 8.48 0.60 -11.89
C VAL A 243 9.88 0.45 -12.47
N ALA A 244 10.15 1.01 -13.66
CA ALA A 244 11.50 1.00 -14.24
C ALA A 244 12.49 1.84 -13.44
N ASP A 245 12.08 3.01 -12.96
CA ASP A 245 12.92 3.91 -12.17
C ASP A 245 13.23 3.32 -10.78
N LEU A 246 12.24 2.72 -10.10
CA LEU A 246 12.45 1.99 -8.84
C LEU A 246 13.35 0.77 -9.03
N ALA A 247 13.17 0.00 -10.11
CA ALA A 247 14.03 -1.13 -10.41
C ALA A 247 15.48 -0.69 -10.64
N GLN A 248 15.70 0.46 -11.28
CA GLN A 248 17.02 1.05 -11.47
C GLN A 248 17.63 1.50 -10.12
N ALA A 249 16.83 2.15 -9.27
CA ALA A 249 17.25 2.60 -7.94
C ALA A 249 17.63 1.44 -7.00
N VAL A 250 16.98 0.27 -7.13
CA VAL A 250 17.39 -0.95 -6.42
C VAL A 250 18.75 -1.43 -6.92
N GLN A 251 18.98 -1.43 -8.24
CA GLN A 251 20.23 -1.93 -8.83
C GLN A 251 21.45 -1.09 -8.50
N ASP A 252 21.29 0.23 -8.40
CA ASP A 252 22.39 1.14 -8.08
C ASP A 252 22.56 1.38 -6.58
N GLY A 253 21.70 0.78 -5.75
CA GLY A 253 21.75 0.88 -4.29
C GLY A 253 21.18 2.19 -3.73
N SER A 254 20.47 2.98 -4.54
CA SER A 254 19.77 4.18 -4.07
C SER A 254 18.58 3.85 -3.15
N ILE A 255 18.03 2.64 -3.25
CA ILE A 255 17.03 2.09 -2.35
C ILE A 255 17.34 0.61 -2.07
N ASP A 256 16.83 0.08 -0.96
CA ASP A 256 17.11 -1.26 -0.48
C ASP A 256 16.66 -2.36 -1.46
N GLU A 257 17.35 -3.50 -1.45
CA GLU A 257 17.01 -4.66 -2.28
C GLU A 257 15.73 -5.39 -1.85
N ASP A 258 15.32 -5.21 -0.60
CA ASP A 258 14.18 -5.90 0.00
C ASP A 258 12.86 -5.11 -0.14
N VAL A 259 12.86 -3.97 -0.85
CA VAL A 259 11.64 -3.24 -1.15
C VAL A 259 10.66 -4.11 -1.96
N ARG A 260 9.37 -3.92 -1.69
CA ARG A 260 8.27 -4.63 -2.38
C ARG A 260 7.28 -3.63 -2.96
N LEU A 261 6.61 -4.00 -4.03
CA LEU A 261 5.56 -3.17 -4.61
C LEU A 261 4.18 -3.50 -4.01
N HIS A 262 3.37 -2.47 -3.83
CA HIS A 262 1.99 -2.56 -3.39
C HIS A 262 1.08 -1.86 -4.41
N PHE A 263 0.25 -2.62 -5.09
CA PHE A 263 -0.59 -2.11 -6.17
C PHE A 263 -1.96 -1.67 -5.67
N PHE A 264 -2.34 -0.45 -6.01
CA PHE A 264 -3.69 0.09 -5.82
C PHE A 264 -4.48 -0.04 -7.13
N PRO A 265 -5.42 -0.99 -7.27
CA PRO A 265 -6.05 -1.23 -8.57
C PRO A 265 -7.01 -0.12 -9.01
N LEU A 266 -7.48 0.69 -8.06
CA LEU A 266 -8.27 1.91 -8.28
C LEU A 266 -9.43 1.75 -9.28
N GLY A 267 -10.11 0.60 -9.22
CA GLY A 267 -11.30 0.29 -10.00
C GLY A 267 -11.14 -0.77 -11.07
N ASP A 268 -9.91 -1.20 -11.41
CA ASP A 268 -9.69 -2.28 -12.38
C ASP A 268 -8.66 -3.31 -11.89
N PHE A 269 -9.16 -4.25 -11.07
CA PHE A 269 -8.38 -5.35 -10.52
C PHE A 269 -7.85 -6.28 -11.62
N SER A 270 -8.71 -6.64 -12.57
CA SER A 270 -8.38 -7.57 -13.65
C SER A 270 -7.27 -7.05 -14.56
N ARG A 271 -7.33 -5.79 -14.98
CA ARG A 271 -6.28 -5.22 -15.85
C ARG A 271 -4.97 -5.02 -15.09
N THR A 272 -5.03 -4.59 -13.83
CA THR A 272 -3.84 -4.44 -12.99
C THR A 272 -3.11 -5.77 -12.83
N THR A 273 -3.85 -6.83 -12.51
CA THR A 273 -3.27 -8.17 -12.34
C THR A 273 -2.77 -8.79 -13.65
N ALA A 274 -3.49 -8.59 -14.76
CA ALA A 274 -3.02 -9.01 -16.08
C ALA A 274 -1.70 -8.32 -16.49
N TRP A 275 -1.55 -7.03 -16.17
CA TRP A 275 -0.31 -6.28 -16.43
C TRP A 275 0.85 -6.83 -15.61
N ILE A 276 0.64 -7.09 -14.32
CA ILE A 276 1.64 -7.70 -13.43
C ILE A 276 2.04 -9.09 -13.94
N ALA A 277 1.07 -9.93 -14.30
CA ALA A 277 1.30 -11.28 -14.80
C ALA A 277 2.10 -11.28 -16.13
N ALA A 278 1.83 -10.33 -17.02
CA ALA A 278 2.61 -10.20 -18.26
C ALA A 278 4.07 -9.84 -17.98
N ILE A 279 4.35 -8.97 -17.00
CA ILE A 279 5.73 -8.66 -16.57
C ILE A 279 6.39 -9.89 -15.98
N GLN A 280 5.72 -10.59 -15.04
CA GLN A 280 6.23 -11.81 -14.43
C GLN A 280 6.56 -12.90 -15.46
N ALA A 281 5.76 -12.99 -16.54
CA ALA A 281 6.00 -13.88 -17.67
C ALA A 281 7.10 -13.39 -18.64
N GLY A 282 7.72 -12.24 -18.37
CA GLY A 282 8.74 -11.63 -19.23
C GLY A 282 8.20 -11.05 -20.54
N LYS A 283 6.88 -10.88 -20.69
CA LYS A 283 6.21 -10.35 -21.90
C LYS A 283 6.16 -8.82 -21.89
N PHE A 284 7.33 -8.20 -21.81
CA PHE A 284 7.46 -6.74 -21.79
C PHE A 284 8.81 -6.29 -22.34
N TYR A 285 8.86 -5.06 -22.84
CA TYR A 285 10.10 -4.36 -23.17
C TYR A 285 10.21 -3.06 -22.36
N LEU A 286 11.41 -2.48 -22.38
CA LEU A 286 11.71 -1.22 -21.69
C LEU A 286 11.95 -0.14 -22.74
N ASP A 287 11.31 1.01 -22.57
CA ASP A 287 11.59 2.21 -23.35
C ASP A 287 11.90 3.42 -22.46
N ASN A 288 12.64 4.37 -23.03
CA ASN A 288 13.16 5.54 -22.29
C ASN A 288 12.08 6.56 -21.89
N GLN A 289 10.91 6.54 -22.51
CA GLN A 289 9.84 7.52 -22.29
C GLN A 289 8.82 7.07 -21.24
N GLN A 290 8.56 5.77 -21.16
CA GLN A 290 7.45 5.19 -20.42
C GLN A 290 7.86 3.99 -19.56
N GLY A 291 9.12 3.54 -19.65
CA GLY A 291 9.62 2.42 -18.85
C GLY A 291 9.04 1.11 -19.34
N VAL A 292 8.29 0.40 -18.48
CA VAL A 292 7.74 -0.93 -18.78
C VAL A 292 6.55 -0.89 -19.74
N HIS A 293 6.67 -1.62 -20.85
CA HIS A 293 5.63 -1.81 -21.86
C HIS A 293 5.30 -3.27 -22.09
N ILE A 294 4.03 -3.65 -21.97
CA ILE A 294 3.58 -5.03 -22.23
C ILE A 294 3.60 -5.32 -23.73
N GLU A 295 4.14 -6.48 -24.09
CA GLU A 295 4.08 -7.02 -25.45
C GLU A 295 2.64 -7.42 -25.79
N GLN A 296 2.16 -7.04 -26.98
CA GLN A 296 0.84 -7.43 -27.48
C GLN A 296 0.82 -8.88 -27.94
#